data_AF-A0AAN8Q4M4-F1
#
_entry.id   AF-A0AAN8Q4M4-F1
#
_cell.length_a   1.000
_cell.length_b   1.000
_cell.length_c   1.000
_cell.angle_alpha   90.00
_cell.angle_beta   90.00
_cell.angle_gamma   90.00
#
_symmetry.space_group_name_H-M   'P 1'
#
loop_
_entity.id
_entity.type
_entity.pdbx_description
1 polymer ?
#
loop_
_entity_poly.entity_id
_entity_poly.type
_entity_poly.pdbx_seq_one_letter_code
_entity_poly.pdbx_strand_id
1 'polypeptide(L)'
;MDSKILDLPPSVHPLGMERVLAPLRRRLLPGQVAHRAFVVTFLRYQDTVRILSAAQAKGELKYGDARIMIFPDLSLILHKRRMAFSPLKRLLRQAGSAYGLLLPDDFVDVHQN
;
A
#
# COMPACT_ATOMS: atom_id res chain seq x y z
N MET A 1 1.44 7.54 24.83
CA MET A 1 2.35 6.49 24.33
C MET A 1 2.39 6.63 22.82
N ASP A 2 3.44 7.27 22.31
CA ASP A 2 3.58 7.54 20.87
C ASP A 2 4.08 6.28 20.15
N SER A 3 3.16 5.36 19.86
CA SER A 3 3.50 4.15 19.09
C SER A 3 3.63 4.51 17.61
N LYS A 4 4.88 4.74 17.17
CA LYS A 4 5.22 4.87 15.74
C LYS A 4 4.88 3.54 15.04
N ILE A 5 3.85 3.58 14.18
CA ILE A 5 3.42 2.40 13.40
C ILE A 5 4.42 2.08 12.29
N LEU A 6 4.99 3.11 11.67
CA LEU A 6 5.92 3.01 10.55
C LEU A 6 7.26 3.64 10.91
N ASP A 7 8.33 2.94 10.53
CA ASP A 7 9.71 3.40 10.66
C ASP A 7 10.08 4.14 9.37
N LEU A 8 9.69 5.43 9.30
CA LEU A 8 9.94 6.25 8.13
C LEU A 8 11.41 6.71 8.11
N PRO A 9 12.11 6.62 6.96
CA PRO A 9 13.45 7.18 6.84
C PRO A 9 13.42 8.70 7.05
N PRO A 10 14.51 9.34 7.49
CA PRO A 10 14.53 10.79 7.68
C PRO A 10 14.22 11.53 6.36
N SER A 11 13.48 12.63 6.46
CA SER A 11 13.22 13.52 5.32
C SER A 11 13.53 14.97 5.64
N VAL A 12 13.95 15.68 4.59
CA VAL A 12 14.20 17.13 4.61
C VAL A 12 12.94 17.91 4.99
N HIS A 13 11.76 17.37 4.67
CA HIS A 13 10.47 17.99 4.98
C HIS A 13 9.67 17.12 5.93
N PRO A 14 8.90 17.72 6.85
CA PRO A 14 7.95 16.98 7.67
C PRO A 14 6.85 16.37 6.81
N LEU A 15 6.29 15.25 7.27
CA LEU A 15 5.18 14.58 6.60
C LEU A 15 3.98 15.53 6.50
N GLY A 16 3.57 15.88 5.28
CA GLY A 16 2.47 16.80 5.03
C GLY A 16 1.24 16.08 4.48
N MET A 17 0.11 16.14 5.18
CA MET A 17 -1.18 15.67 4.66
C MET A 17 -1.96 16.84 4.06
N GLU A 18 -2.48 16.64 2.86
CA GLU A 18 -3.38 17.59 2.20
C GLU A 18 -4.82 17.33 2.63
N ARG A 19 -5.23 16.05 2.58
CA ARG A 19 -6.62 15.66 2.79
C ARG A 19 -6.74 14.24 3.32
N VAL A 20 -7.78 14.00 4.13
CA VAL A 20 -8.21 12.67 4.55
C VAL A 20 -9.70 12.53 4.27
N LEU A 21 -10.08 11.46 3.55
CA LEU A 21 -11.47 11.14 3.23
C LEU A 21 -11.82 9.74 3.72
N ALA A 22 -12.98 9.61 4.36
CA ALA A 22 -13.60 8.31 4.64
C ALA A 22 -14.85 8.16 3.74
N PRO A 23 -14.90 7.18 2.83
CA PRO A 23 -16.08 6.96 1.99
C PRO A 23 -17.32 6.61 2.82
N LEU A 24 -18.49 7.01 2.30
CA LEU A 24 -19.79 6.78 2.95
C LEU A 24 -20.08 5.28 3.13
N ARG A 25 -20.75 4.93 4.24
CA ARG A 25 -21.11 3.54 4.57
C ARG A 25 -22.00 2.93 3.48
N ARG A 26 -21.66 1.73 3.02
CA ARG A 26 -22.69 0.79 2.54
C ARG A 26 -23.53 0.37 3.76
N ARG A 27 -24.85 0.24 3.58
CA ARG A 27 -25.74 -0.24 4.65
C ARG A 27 -25.26 -1.63 5.08
N LEU A 28 -24.85 -1.75 6.34
CA LEU A 28 -24.38 -3.00 6.92
C LEU A 28 -25.58 -3.80 7.43
N LEU A 29 -25.47 -5.13 7.39
CA LEU A 29 -26.43 -6.01 8.04
C LEU A 29 -26.24 -6.01 9.57
N PRO A 30 -27.28 -6.32 10.37
CA PRO A 30 -27.15 -6.46 11.82
C PRO A 30 -26.04 -7.48 12.16
N GLY A 31 -25.11 -7.09 13.04
CA GLY A 31 -23.98 -7.94 13.45
C GLY A 31 -22.68 -7.76 12.64
N GLN A 32 -22.67 -6.95 11.57
CA GLN A 32 -21.47 -6.71 10.78
C GLN A 32 -20.68 -5.49 11.28
N VAL A 33 -19.46 -5.71 11.77
CA VAL A 33 -18.50 -4.63 12.04
C VAL A 33 -17.79 -4.27 10.74
N ALA A 34 -17.90 -3.02 10.28
CA ALA A 34 -17.18 -2.56 9.10
C ALA A 34 -16.00 -1.66 9.49
N HIS A 35 -14.80 -2.12 9.14
CA HIS A 35 -13.61 -1.28 9.07
C HIS A 35 -13.71 -0.41 7.80
N ARG A 36 -13.48 0.90 7.93
CA ARG A 36 -13.48 1.85 6.80
C ARG A 36 -12.06 2.02 6.29
N ALA A 37 -11.88 1.93 4.97
CA ALA A 37 -10.66 2.43 4.35
C ALA A 37 -10.66 3.96 4.41
N PHE A 38 -9.49 4.55 4.68
CA PHE A 38 -9.28 5.99 4.54
C PHE A 38 -8.49 6.24 3.26
N VAL A 39 -8.91 7.24 2.49
CA VAL A 39 -8.13 7.75 1.36
C VAL A 39 -7.41 8.99 1.85
N VAL A 40 -6.08 8.91 1.88
CA VAL A 40 -5.22 10.00 2.35
C VAL A 40 -4.46 10.58 1.16
N THR A 41 -4.54 11.88 0.97
CA THR A 41 -3.76 12.64 0.00
C THR A 41 -2.64 13.35 0.74
N PHE A 42 -1.41 13.09 0.35
CA PHE A 42 -0.21 13.75 0.89
C PHE A 42 0.18 14.93 0.00
N LEU A 43 0.74 15.97 0.62
CA LEU A 43 1.21 17.18 -0.09
C LEU A 43 2.32 16.85 -1.10
N ARG A 44 3.07 15.78 -0.88
CA ARG A 44 4.22 15.38 -1.70
C ARG A 44 4.11 13.92 -2.09
N TYR A 45 4.29 13.64 -3.38
CA TYR A 45 4.29 12.26 -3.87
C TYR A 45 5.38 11.38 -3.22
N GLN A 46 6.53 11.98 -2.90
CA GLN A 46 7.63 11.29 -2.20
C GLN A 46 7.19 10.71 -0.85
N ASP A 47 6.29 11.39 -0.13
CA ASP A 47 5.78 10.90 1.15
C ASP A 47 4.90 9.67 0.96
N THR A 48 4.05 9.66 -0.06
CA THR A 48 3.26 8.48 -0.45
C THR A 48 4.17 7.29 -0.76
N VAL A 49 5.21 7.48 -1.56
CA VAL A 49 6.16 6.41 -1.91
C VAL A 49 6.86 5.89 -0.66
N ARG A 50 7.38 6.78 0.19
CA ARG A 50 8.07 6.41 1.43
C ARG A 50 7.19 5.61 2.38
N ILE A 51 5.93 6.03 2.57
CA ILE A 51 4.97 5.32 3.41
C ILE A 51 4.66 3.94 2.84
N LEU A 52 4.42 3.84 1.53
CA LEU A 52 4.13 2.55 0.88
C LEU A 52 5.32 1.60 0.96
N SER A 53 6.53 2.08 0.72
CA SER A 53 7.76 1.28 0.85
C SER A 53 7.98 0.82 2.29
N ALA A 54 7.83 1.71 3.27
CA ALA A 54 7.96 1.37 4.69
C ALA A 54 6.90 0.34 5.13
N ALA A 55 5.66 0.49 4.67
CA ALA A 55 4.58 -0.45 4.94
C ALA A 55 4.87 -1.84 4.34
N GLN A 56 5.35 -1.89 3.10
CA GLN A 56 5.71 -3.15 2.44
C GLN A 56 6.90 -3.84 3.11
N ALA A 57 7.94 -3.08 3.46
CA ALA A 57 9.12 -3.61 4.12
C ALA A 57 8.81 -4.16 5.53
N LYS A 58 7.93 -3.49 6.27
CA LYS A 58 7.50 -3.92 7.60
C LYS A 58 6.55 -5.12 7.56
N GLY A 59 5.76 -5.24 6.49
CA GLY A 59 4.82 -6.34 6.30
C GLY A 59 3.55 -6.16 7.13
N GLU A 60 3.50 -6.77 8.33
CA GLU A 60 2.33 -6.66 9.20
C GLU A 60 2.35 -5.34 10.00
N LEU A 61 1.31 -4.52 9.83
CA LEU A 61 1.12 -3.28 10.58
C LEU A 61 0.00 -3.46 11.61
N LYS A 62 0.28 -3.07 12.86
CA LYS A 62 -0.69 -3.11 13.96
C LYS A 62 -0.82 -1.73 14.61
N TYR A 63 -2.05 -1.38 14.98
CA TYR A 63 -2.37 -0.21 15.79
C TYR A 63 -3.30 -0.64 16.93
N GLY A 64 -2.79 -0.59 18.15
CA GLY A 64 -3.39 -1.37 19.25
C GLY A 64 -3.46 -2.84 18.87
N ASP A 65 -4.63 -3.46 19.06
CA ASP A 65 -4.87 -4.85 18.71
C ASP A 65 -5.36 -5.05 17.25
N ALA A 66 -5.54 -3.96 16.50
CA ALA A 66 -6.08 -4.01 15.14
C ALA A 66 -4.96 -4.07 14.09
N ARG A 67 -5.08 -5.00 13.14
CA ARG A 67 -4.24 -5.03 11.94
C ARG A 67 -4.69 -3.95 10.96
N ILE A 68 -3.73 -3.16 10.48
CA ILE A 68 -3.94 -2.13 9.46
C ILE A 68 -3.26 -2.57 8.16
N MET A 69 -3.82 -2.17 7.03
CA MET A 69 -3.24 -2.36 5.71
C MET A 69 -3.17 -1.03 4.99
N ILE A 70 -2.06 -0.78 4.29
CA ILE A 70 -1.83 0.43 3.51
C ILE A 70 -1.59 0.00 2.06
N PHE A 71 -2.32 0.61 1.13
CA PHE A 71 -2.27 0.28 -0.28
C PHE A 71 -2.16 1.57 -1.12
N PRO A 72 -1.53 1.51 -2.31
CA PRO A 72 -1.58 2.61 -3.25
C PRO A 72 -3.03 2.82 -3.75
N ASP A 73 -3.42 4.08 -3.95
CA ASP A 73 -4.66 4.41 -4.64
C ASP A 73 -4.47 4.20 -6.15
N LEU A 74 -5.10 3.17 -6.69
CA LEU A 74 -5.00 2.78 -8.09
C LEU A 74 -6.37 2.79 -8.74
N SER A 75 -6.44 3.27 -9.98
CA SER A 75 -7.66 3.15 -10.78
C SER A 75 -8.01 1.67 -10.98
N LEU A 76 -9.30 1.37 -11.17
CA LEU A 76 -9.77 0.00 -11.35
C LEU A 76 -9.07 -0.71 -12.53
N ILE A 77 -8.80 0.02 -13.61
CA ILE A 77 -8.14 -0.53 -14.81
C ILE A 77 -6.71 -0.94 -14.46
N LEU A 78 -5.94 -0.05 -13.83
CA LEU A 78 -4.57 -0.35 -13.40
C LEU A 78 -4.56 -1.48 -12.38
N HIS A 79 -5.48 -1.47 -11.42
CA HIS A 79 -5.58 -2.55 -10.44
C HIS A 79 -5.80 -3.92 -11.12
N LYS A 80 -6.73 -4.00 -12.08
CA LYS A 80 -6.99 -5.24 -12.84
C LYS A 80 -5.76 -5.70 -13.62
N ARG A 81 -5.09 -4.79 -14.33
CA ARG A 81 -3.86 -5.11 -15.08
C ARG A 81 -2.76 -5.63 -14.15
N ARG A 82 -2.53 -4.97 -13.02
CA ARG A 82 -1.56 -5.41 -12.01
C ARG A 82 -1.90 -6.75 -11.36
N MET A 83 -3.20 -7.06 -11.22
CA MET A 83 -3.68 -8.36 -10.74
C MET A 83 -3.48 -9.47 -11.76
N ALA A 84 -3.51 -9.18 -13.07
CA ALA A 84 -3.24 -10.17 -14.12
C ALA A 84 -1.84 -10.79 -13.99
N PHE A 85 -0.87 -10.05 -13.44
CA PHE A 85 0.49 -10.54 -13.15
C PHE A 85 0.60 -11.40 -11.88
N SER A 86 -0.48 -11.61 -11.11
CA SER A 86 -0.41 -12.37 -9.85
C SER A 86 0.10 -13.81 -10.01
N PRO A 87 -0.28 -14.58 -11.07
CA PRO A 87 0.27 -15.90 -11.30
C PRO A 87 1.77 -15.87 -11.53
N LEU A 88 2.27 -14.92 -12.34
CA LEU A 88 3.70 -14.75 -12.62
C LEU A 88 4.47 -14.38 -11.35
N LYS A 89 3.95 -13.43 -10.56
CA LYS A 89 4.53 -13.05 -9.27
C LYS A 89 4.65 -14.25 -8.32
N ARG A 90 3.65 -15.14 -8.32
CA ARG A 90 3.69 -16.36 -7.49
C ARG A 90 4.80 -17.31 -7.96
N LEU A 91 4.92 -17.54 -9.26
CA LEU A 91 5.98 -18.39 -9.82
C LEU A 91 7.37 -17.83 -9.50
N LEU A 92 7.58 -16.53 -9.65
CA LEU A 92 8.87 -15.90 -9.36
C LEU A 92 9.20 -15.92 -7.87
N ARG A 93 8.20 -15.73 -6.99
CA ARG A 93 8.37 -15.94 -5.54
C ARG A 93 8.77 -17.38 -5.21
N GLN A 94 8.18 -18.37 -5.87
CA GLN A 94 8.52 -19.78 -5.68
C GLN A 94 9.91 -20.11 -6.21
N ALA A 95 10.34 -19.47 -7.30
CA ALA A 95 11.68 -19.60 -7.86
C ALA A 95 12.75 -18.81 -7.09
N GLY A 96 12.36 -17.95 -6.13
CA GLY A 96 13.29 -17.10 -5.38
C GLY A 96 13.83 -15.90 -6.18
N SER A 97 13.26 -15.61 -7.35
CA SER A 97 13.70 -14.53 -8.23
C SER A 97 13.17 -13.17 -7.78
N ALA A 98 14.03 -12.15 -7.79
CA ALA A 98 13.63 -10.77 -7.58
C ALA A 98 12.89 -10.23 -8.80
N TYR A 99 11.79 -9.51 -8.56
CA TYR A 99 11.01 -8.88 -9.63
C TYR A 99 10.43 -7.55 -9.18
N GLY A 100 10.20 -6.66 -10.14
CA GLY A 100 9.61 -5.34 -9.95
C GLY A 100 8.40 -5.11 -10.84
N LEU A 101 7.54 -4.19 -10.44
CA LEU A 101 6.47 -3.67 -11.28
C LEU A 101 6.63 -2.15 -11.38
N LEU A 102 7.11 -1.69 -12.53
CA LEU A 102 7.27 -0.28 -12.86
C LEU A 102 5.92 0.34 -13.24
N LEU A 103 5.89 1.66 -13.26
CA LEU A 103 4.68 2.45 -13.56
C LEU A 103 4.31 2.33 -15.06
N PRO A 104 3.01 2.31 -15.45
CA PRO A 104 1.83 1.95 -14.67
C PRO A 104 1.66 0.43 -14.51
N ASP A 105 2.05 -0.35 -15.53
CA ASP A 105 1.78 -1.79 -15.66
C ASP A 105 3.00 -2.60 -16.15
N ASP A 106 4.19 -1.99 -16.21
CA ASP A 106 5.37 -2.63 -16.80
C ASP A 106 6.02 -3.59 -15.80
N PHE A 107 6.11 -4.87 -16.17
CA PHE A 107 6.74 -5.89 -15.35
C PHE A 107 8.22 -6.04 -15.71
N VAL A 108 9.10 -6.01 -14.71
CA VAL A 108 10.54 -6.15 -14.92
C VAL A 108 11.07 -7.31 -14.06
N ASP A 109 11.71 -8.27 -14.73
CA ASP A 109 12.53 -9.28 -14.06
C ASP A 109 13.93 -8.70 -13.81
N VAL A 110 14.38 -8.74 -12.56
CA VAL A 110 15.63 -8.09 -12.13
C VAL A 110 16.85 -8.96 -12.47
N HIS A 111 16.67 -10.23 -12.85
CA HIS A 111 17.76 -11.17 -13.09
C HIS A 111 18.33 -11.20 -14.52
N GLN A 112 17.81 -10.42 -15.48
CA GLN A 112 18.24 -10.45 -16.88
C GLN A 112 19.16 -9.29 -17.32
N ASN A 113 20.02 -8.78 -16.44
CA ASN A 113 21.03 -7.77 -16.80
C ASN A 113 22.45 -8.30 -16.66
#